data_AF-A0A354I283-F1
#
_entry.id   AF-A0A354I283-F1
#
_cell.length_a   1.000
_cell.length_b   1.000
_cell.length_c   1.000
_cell.angle_alpha   90.00
_cell.angle_beta   90.00
_cell.angle_gamma   90.00
#
_symmetry.space_group_name_H-M   'P 1'
#
loop_
_entity.id
_entity.type
_entity.pdbx_description
1 polymer ?
#
loop_
_entity_poly.entity_id
_entity_poly.type
_entity_poly.pdbx_seq_one_letter_code
_entity_poly.pdbx_strand_id
1 'polypeptide(L)'
;MNNVEMDFKLADSFQPGLGEGKYTIQGTQEVTMPVSDHFSATKDFYVAANAETISPEEIFSIYPAAEQRGDFTGTLPFLVLKNPGYPWIRRWTDDIDGLQVPWLALIVVSQNEEPAEMDVKHSELVKLKEDGVFFPYKENAVTLCRPDDSIHILTIPKAVYDALMPAKEDLPWLAHAKFVNLSAAEDEVAQQDGWFSTIIANRFVPFDQEMPLKSTVHLVTPDGYLNGSIPSDCERVRFISIYHWNLYSEKTEEKSFVSLVEGLGSNSGAVRERALKPHFLRTGEKTYSIYHSPLLPFPSARYDNINGEERYTADGRLIYQSENGIFDISYAAAFNLGRMITLSRRLEAEKIAAWRKDTAMQRHLDKLARNMEISVTDLCELCSLLTEEEGG
;
A
#
# COMPACT_ATOMS: atom_id res chain seq x y z
N MET A 1 -14.02 -23.78 -20.14
CA MET A 1 -12.75 -23.26 -20.69
C MET A 1 -11.81 -23.11 -19.52
N ASN A 2 -10.67 -23.79 -19.57
CA ASN A 2 -9.75 -23.94 -18.45
C ASN A 2 -9.26 -22.59 -17.93
N ASN A 3 -9.47 -22.35 -16.63
CA ASN A 3 -8.74 -21.36 -15.85
C ASN A 3 -7.26 -21.73 -15.90
N VAL A 4 -6.44 -20.91 -16.55
CA VAL A 4 -4.97 -20.89 -16.39
C VAL A 4 -4.70 -19.62 -15.60
N GLU A 5 -4.78 -19.73 -14.28
CA GLU A 5 -3.63 -19.84 -13.36
C GLU A 5 -2.98 -18.48 -13.10
N MET A 6 -3.14 -18.01 -11.86
CA MET A 6 -2.46 -16.86 -11.28
C MET A 6 -0.97 -17.20 -11.16
N ASP A 7 -0.20 -17.02 -12.23
CA ASP A 7 1.21 -17.40 -12.21
C ASP A 7 2.06 -16.35 -11.50
N PHE A 8 2.14 -16.45 -10.17
CA PHE A 8 3.25 -15.85 -9.42
C PHE A 8 4.55 -16.56 -9.82
N LYS A 9 5.57 -15.80 -10.25
CA LYS A 9 6.88 -16.36 -10.63
C LYS A 9 7.99 -15.69 -9.84
N LEU A 10 9.03 -16.46 -9.55
CA LEU A 10 10.27 -15.99 -8.93
C LEU A 10 11.43 -16.24 -9.89
N ALA A 11 12.38 -15.32 -9.92
CA ALA A 11 13.66 -15.47 -10.59
C ALA A 11 14.77 -14.93 -9.69
N ASP A 12 15.92 -15.60 -9.69
CA ASP A 12 17.05 -15.27 -8.80
C ASP A 12 17.60 -13.88 -9.11
N SER A 13 17.62 -13.48 -10.39
CA SER A 13 18.04 -12.15 -10.81
C SER A 13 17.28 -11.67 -12.06
N PHE A 14 17.29 -10.35 -12.25
CA PHE A 14 16.79 -9.71 -13.46
C PHE A 14 17.90 -8.89 -14.09
N GLN A 15 18.50 -9.42 -15.16
CA GLN A 15 19.60 -8.75 -15.84
C GLN A 15 19.07 -7.53 -16.62
N PRO A 16 19.51 -6.31 -16.31
CA PRO A 16 19.09 -5.13 -17.05
C PRO A 16 19.71 -5.14 -18.45
N GLY A 17 18.96 -4.62 -19.43
CA GLY A 17 19.45 -4.55 -20.82
C GLY A 17 20.68 -3.64 -20.99
N LEU A 18 20.80 -2.62 -20.13
CA LEU A 18 21.99 -1.76 -20.02
C LEU A 18 22.35 -1.63 -18.55
N GLY A 19 23.60 -1.97 -18.21
CA GLY A 19 24.14 -1.73 -16.87
C GLY A 19 24.48 -0.26 -16.65
N GLU A 20 24.90 0.09 -15.44
CA GLU A 20 25.44 1.41 -15.15
C GLU A 20 26.66 1.73 -16.03
N GLY A 21 26.69 2.95 -16.57
CA GLY A 21 27.82 3.40 -17.36
C GLY A 21 27.51 4.56 -18.30
N LYS A 22 28.56 5.02 -18.97
CA LYS A 22 28.48 5.98 -20.07
C LYS A 22 28.27 5.21 -21.38
N TYR A 23 27.23 5.58 -22.10
CA TYR A 23 26.90 5.01 -23.41
C TYR A 23 26.86 6.09 -24.47
N THR A 24 27.10 5.69 -25.71
CA THR A 24 27.09 6.57 -26.86
C THR A 24 26.14 5.98 -27.91
N ILE A 25 25.10 6.72 -28.27
CA ILE A 25 24.20 6.38 -29.39
C ILE A 25 24.75 7.05 -30.63
N GLN A 26 24.98 6.26 -31.68
CA GLN A 26 25.32 6.77 -33.00
C GLN A 26 24.17 6.44 -33.96
N GLY A 27 23.56 7.48 -34.52
CA GLY A 27 22.59 7.36 -35.60
C GLY A 27 23.25 7.68 -36.93
N THR A 28 23.24 6.74 -37.86
CA THR A 28 23.73 6.93 -39.22
C THR A 28 22.58 6.87 -40.21
N GLN A 29 22.53 7.81 -41.16
CA GLN A 29 21.56 7.83 -42.24
C GLN A 29 22.29 7.90 -43.58
N GLU A 30 22.06 6.91 -44.41
CA GLU A 30 22.51 6.90 -45.80
C GLU A 30 21.35 7.31 -46.71
N VAL A 31 21.57 8.35 -47.50
CA VAL A 31 20.65 8.81 -48.54
C VAL A 31 21.22 8.36 -49.87
N THR A 32 20.46 7.58 -50.66
CA THR A 32 20.92 7.07 -51.95
C THR A 32 20.41 7.89 -53.13
N MET A 33 19.32 8.67 -52.94
CA MET A 33 18.72 9.50 -53.97
C MET A 33 18.05 10.77 -53.40
N PRO A 34 18.00 11.87 -54.17
CA PRO A 34 18.49 12.05 -55.54
C PRO A 34 20.02 12.20 -55.66
N VAL A 35 20.71 12.45 -54.55
CA VAL A 35 22.18 12.50 -54.45
C VAL A 35 22.59 11.59 -53.29
N SER A 36 23.68 10.84 -53.48
CA SER A 36 24.23 10.01 -52.40
C SER A 36 24.78 10.91 -51.30
N ASP A 37 24.31 10.75 -50.07
CA ASP A 37 24.78 11.49 -48.90
C ASP A 37 24.80 10.59 -47.65
N HIS A 38 25.59 10.98 -46.65
CA HIS A 38 25.74 10.25 -45.39
C HIS A 38 25.71 11.22 -44.21
N PHE A 39 24.75 11.03 -43.31
CA PHE A 39 24.63 11.77 -42.07
C PHE A 39 24.97 10.87 -40.89
N SER A 40 25.73 11.38 -39.93
CA SER A 40 25.97 10.71 -38.65
C SER A 40 25.75 11.71 -37.53
N ALA A 41 25.00 11.29 -36.50
CA ALA A 41 24.83 12.02 -35.27
C ALA A 41 25.20 11.12 -34.09
N THR A 42 25.95 11.67 -33.15
CA THR A 42 26.40 10.95 -31.96
C THR A 42 25.90 11.67 -30.72
N LYS A 43 25.35 10.93 -29.76
CA LYS A 43 24.89 11.48 -28.49
C LYS A 43 25.26 10.57 -27.33
N ASP A 44 25.89 11.15 -26.32
CA ASP A 44 26.20 10.45 -25.08
C ASP A 44 25.00 10.47 -24.13
N PHE A 45 24.79 9.38 -23.40
CA PHE A 45 23.87 9.30 -22.28
C PHE A 45 24.47 8.43 -21.17
N TYR A 46 23.96 8.58 -19.95
CA TYR A 46 24.41 7.82 -18.79
C TYR A 46 23.25 6.99 -18.24
N VAL A 47 23.54 5.74 -17.90
CA VAL A 47 22.70 4.92 -17.04
C VAL A 47 23.34 4.99 -15.66
N ALA A 48 22.64 5.56 -14.68
CA ALA A 48 23.18 5.78 -13.34
C ALA A 48 22.30 5.09 -12.31
N ALA A 49 22.93 4.37 -11.36
CA ALA A 49 22.27 3.91 -10.15
C ALA A 49 22.60 4.89 -9.03
N ASN A 50 21.59 5.56 -8.48
CA ASN A 50 21.83 6.52 -7.40
C ASN A 50 22.22 5.76 -6.13
N ALA A 51 23.50 5.88 -5.75
CA ALA A 51 24.04 5.25 -4.56
C ALA A 51 23.81 6.10 -3.30
N GLU A 52 23.30 7.32 -3.47
CA GLU A 52 23.15 8.29 -2.39
C GLU A 52 21.69 8.45 -1.94
N THR A 53 20.72 8.35 -2.86
CA THR A 53 19.29 8.45 -2.55
C THR A 53 18.45 7.80 -3.63
N ILE A 54 17.27 7.28 -3.28
CA ILE A 54 16.28 6.79 -4.24
C ILE A 54 14.97 7.54 -4.08
N SER A 55 14.30 7.83 -5.20
CA SER A 55 12.97 8.43 -5.16
C SER A 55 11.99 7.47 -4.49
N PRO A 56 11.12 7.92 -3.57
CA PRO A 56 10.03 7.10 -3.05
C PRO A 56 9.11 6.54 -4.15
N GLU A 57 9.07 7.18 -5.31
CA GLU A 57 8.30 6.70 -6.46
C GLU A 57 8.86 5.42 -7.08
N GLU A 58 10.14 5.10 -6.89
CA GLU A 58 10.75 3.83 -7.33
C GLU A 58 10.33 2.65 -6.43
N ILE A 59 9.83 2.95 -5.22
CA ILE A 59 9.46 1.96 -4.23
C ILE A 59 8.00 1.57 -4.47
N PHE A 60 7.78 0.28 -4.68
CA PHE A 60 6.45 -0.28 -4.84
C PHE A 60 5.80 -0.56 -3.48
N SER A 61 6.54 -1.20 -2.56
CA SER A 61 6.05 -1.52 -1.22
C SER A 61 7.19 -1.82 -0.25
N ILE A 62 6.95 -1.60 1.04
CA ILE A 62 7.85 -2.00 2.13
C ILE A 62 7.06 -2.81 3.16
N TYR A 63 7.76 -3.68 3.88
CA TYR A 63 7.20 -4.39 5.02
C TYR A 63 8.27 -4.62 6.10
N PRO A 64 7.94 -4.41 7.40
CA PRO A 64 6.75 -3.74 7.92
C PRO A 64 6.56 -2.33 7.38
N ALA A 65 5.32 -1.81 7.44
CA ALA A 65 5.04 -0.45 6.97
C ALA A 65 5.76 0.59 7.85
N ALA A 66 6.03 1.77 7.27
CA ALA A 66 6.65 2.86 8.01
C ALA A 66 5.85 3.23 9.26
N GLU A 67 6.55 3.41 10.37
CA GLU A 67 6.01 3.69 11.71
C GLU A 67 5.03 2.63 12.24
N GLN A 68 4.98 1.43 11.61
CA GLN A 68 4.11 0.36 12.08
C GLN A 68 4.58 -0.18 13.42
N ARG A 69 3.62 -0.43 14.31
CA ARG A 69 3.83 -1.07 15.61
C ARG A 69 3.20 -2.46 15.63
N GLY A 70 3.94 -3.47 16.10
CA GLY A 70 3.43 -4.83 16.23
C GLY A 70 4.51 -5.83 16.63
N ASP A 71 4.14 -7.11 16.64
CA ASP A 71 5.10 -8.21 16.86
C ASP A 71 5.78 -8.57 15.53
N PHE A 72 7.04 -8.19 15.40
CA PHE A 72 7.87 -8.48 14.23
C PHE A 72 8.99 -9.48 14.53
N THR A 73 8.89 -10.22 15.64
CA THR A 73 9.93 -11.15 16.11
C THR A 73 10.31 -12.21 15.06
N GLY A 74 9.36 -12.64 14.23
CA GLY A 74 9.56 -13.61 13.14
C GLY A 74 9.57 -12.99 11.74
N THR A 75 9.70 -11.67 11.63
CA THR A 75 9.59 -10.95 10.36
C THR A 75 10.97 -10.53 9.86
N LEU A 76 11.31 -10.95 8.63
CA LEU A 76 12.40 -10.36 7.86
C LEU A 76 11.85 -9.17 7.08
N PRO A 77 12.30 -7.93 7.35
CA PRO A 77 11.88 -6.79 6.56
C PRO A 77 12.25 -6.95 5.09
N PHE A 78 11.40 -6.40 4.21
CA PHE A 78 11.67 -6.39 2.77
C PHE A 78 11.22 -5.08 2.13
N LEU A 79 11.85 -4.78 1.00
CA LEU A 79 11.55 -3.65 0.14
C LEU A 79 11.37 -4.15 -1.29
N VAL A 80 10.33 -3.66 -1.97
CA VAL A 80 10.02 -3.99 -3.35
C VAL A 80 10.20 -2.74 -4.21
N LEU A 81 11.00 -2.84 -5.26
CA LEU A 81 11.23 -1.79 -6.25
C LEU A 81 10.42 -2.05 -7.52
N LYS A 82 9.97 -0.97 -8.17
CA LYS A 82 9.27 -1.00 -9.45
C LYS A 82 10.17 -1.45 -10.60
N ASN A 83 11.43 -1.02 -10.60
CA ASN A 83 12.40 -1.46 -11.60
C ASN A 83 12.97 -2.84 -11.21
N PRO A 84 12.63 -3.93 -11.95
CA PRO A 84 13.06 -5.27 -11.60
C PRO A 84 14.57 -5.47 -11.73
N GLY A 85 15.26 -4.72 -12.60
CA GLY A 85 16.70 -4.83 -12.80
C GLY A 85 17.55 -3.97 -11.85
N TYR A 86 16.92 -3.15 -10.99
CA TYR A 86 17.64 -2.14 -10.21
C TYR A 86 18.69 -2.74 -9.27
N PRO A 87 18.44 -3.83 -8.51
CA PRO A 87 19.47 -4.44 -7.67
C PRO A 87 20.68 -5.00 -8.44
N TRP A 88 20.57 -5.19 -9.75
CA TRP A 88 21.59 -5.78 -10.62
C TRP A 88 22.14 -4.82 -11.69
N ILE A 89 21.75 -3.54 -11.64
CA ILE A 89 22.18 -2.52 -12.60
C ILE A 89 23.66 -2.15 -12.47
N ARG A 90 24.20 -2.20 -11.24
CA ARG A 90 25.62 -1.93 -10.94
C ARG A 90 26.35 -3.24 -10.62
N ARG A 91 27.53 -3.40 -11.21
CA ARG A 91 28.46 -4.50 -10.92
C ARG A 91 29.54 -4.00 -9.97
N TRP A 92 29.70 -4.68 -8.83
CA TRP A 92 30.70 -4.34 -7.82
C TRP A 92 31.59 -5.52 -7.40
N THR A 93 31.21 -6.74 -7.80
CA THR A 93 31.97 -7.96 -7.60
C THR A 93 31.61 -9.01 -8.66
N ASP A 94 32.39 -10.08 -8.73
CA ASP A 94 32.14 -11.24 -9.61
C ASP A 94 30.92 -12.04 -9.13
N ASP A 95 30.34 -12.81 -10.04
CA ASP A 95 29.21 -13.69 -9.72
C ASP A 95 29.64 -14.76 -8.70
N ILE A 96 28.75 -15.08 -7.76
CA ILE A 96 28.95 -16.10 -6.73
C ILE A 96 28.07 -17.28 -7.09
N ASP A 97 28.66 -18.46 -7.27
CA ASP A 97 27.97 -19.67 -7.72
C ASP A 97 27.13 -19.49 -9.00
N GLY A 98 27.58 -18.59 -9.89
CA GLY A 98 26.90 -18.25 -11.14
C GLY A 98 25.72 -17.28 -10.97
N LEU A 99 25.48 -16.77 -9.76
CA LEU A 99 24.44 -15.79 -9.46
C LEU A 99 25.02 -14.38 -9.39
N GLN A 100 24.32 -13.43 -10.00
CA GLN A 100 24.69 -12.03 -9.94
C GLN A 100 24.42 -11.45 -8.56
N VAL A 101 25.47 -10.93 -7.92
CA VAL A 101 25.39 -10.33 -6.60
C VAL A 101 24.71 -8.95 -6.69
N PRO A 102 23.63 -8.69 -5.93
CA PRO A 102 23.00 -7.38 -5.92
C PRO A 102 23.95 -6.33 -5.31
N TRP A 103 23.88 -5.10 -5.79
CA TRP A 103 24.66 -3.98 -5.23
C TRP A 103 23.97 -3.29 -4.04
N LEU A 104 22.85 -3.85 -3.58
CA LEU A 104 22.02 -3.34 -2.50
C LEU A 104 21.84 -4.41 -1.43
N ALA A 105 21.78 -3.97 -0.17
CA ALA A 105 21.43 -4.80 0.97
C ALA A 105 20.46 -4.04 1.88
N LEU A 106 19.56 -4.77 2.54
CA LEU A 106 18.75 -4.24 3.64
C LEU A 106 19.36 -4.66 4.97
N ILE A 107 19.66 -3.69 5.82
CA ILE A 107 20.06 -3.92 7.20
C ILE A 107 19.01 -3.33 8.14
N VAL A 108 18.73 -4.02 9.23
CA VAL A 108 17.87 -3.51 10.31
C VAL A 108 18.80 -3.02 11.41
N VAL A 109 18.56 -1.86 12.00
CA VAL A 109 19.36 -1.32 13.11
C VAL A 109 18.41 -0.93 14.25
N SER A 110 18.67 -1.43 15.45
CA SER A 110 17.90 -1.10 16.66
C SER A 110 18.41 0.19 17.29
N GLN A 111 17.53 0.95 17.95
CA GLN A 111 17.94 2.09 18.77
C GLN A 111 18.94 1.71 19.89
N ASN A 112 18.96 0.45 20.33
CA ASN A 112 19.87 -0.03 21.37
C ASN A 112 21.28 -0.33 20.84
N GLU A 113 21.49 -0.31 19.52
CA GLU A 113 22.78 -0.56 18.86
C GLU A 113 23.55 0.75 18.57
N GLU A 114 23.18 1.83 19.27
CA GLU A 114 23.80 3.15 19.21
C GLU A 114 23.96 3.72 17.78
N PRO A 115 22.89 3.72 16.94
CA PRO A 115 22.93 4.39 15.65
C PRO A 115 23.04 5.92 15.85
N ALA A 116 23.90 6.55 15.06
CA ALA A 116 23.95 8.00 14.89
C ALA A 116 23.52 8.34 13.46
N GLU A 117 22.34 8.94 13.34
CA GLU A 117 21.74 9.33 12.05
C GLU A 117 21.83 10.85 11.85
N MET A 118 22.12 11.29 10.62
CA MET A 118 22.12 12.70 10.25
C MET A 118 21.82 12.89 8.76
N ASP A 119 21.30 14.06 8.40
CA ASP A 119 21.14 14.46 7.00
C ASP A 119 22.21 15.49 6.63
N VAL A 120 22.86 15.29 5.48
CA VAL A 120 23.87 16.20 4.93
C VAL A 120 23.55 16.56 3.50
N LYS A 121 24.13 17.65 3.00
CA LYS A 121 24.06 17.92 1.56
C LYS A 121 24.94 16.96 0.78
N HIS A 122 24.53 16.57 -0.41
CA HIS A 122 25.35 15.77 -1.33
C HIS A 122 26.76 16.36 -1.54
N SER A 123 26.88 17.69 -1.65
CA SER A 123 28.17 18.39 -1.76
C SER A 123 29.09 18.29 -0.53
N GLU A 124 28.56 17.83 0.61
CA GLU A 124 29.30 17.71 1.88
C GLU A 124 29.78 16.28 2.15
N LEU A 125 29.35 15.27 1.38
CA LEU A 125 29.71 13.87 1.59
C LEU A 125 31.23 13.63 1.66
N VAL A 126 32.00 14.34 0.83
CA VAL A 126 33.47 14.22 0.82
C VAL A 126 34.09 14.66 2.14
N LYS A 127 33.45 15.58 2.87
CA LYS A 127 33.90 16.11 4.16
C LYS A 127 33.63 15.16 5.32
N LEU A 128 32.81 14.13 5.12
CA LEU A 128 32.48 13.13 6.14
C LEU A 128 33.54 12.03 6.29
N LYS A 129 34.68 12.13 5.59
CA LYS A 129 35.85 11.28 5.82
C LYS A 129 36.59 11.82 7.05
N GLU A 130 36.49 11.10 8.16
CA GLU A 130 37.05 11.47 9.46
C GLU A 130 37.92 10.33 10.01
N ASP A 131 38.94 10.67 10.79
CA ASP A 131 39.78 9.67 11.46
C ASP A 131 38.95 8.83 12.45
N GLY A 132 39.19 7.52 12.48
CA GLY A 132 38.46 6.59 13.36
C GLY A 132 37.07 6.16 12.85
N VAL A 133 36.61 6.68 11.72
CA VAL A 133 35.33 6.29 11.09
C VAL A 133 35.56 5.76 9.68
N PHE A 134 35.19 4.50 9.43
CA PHE A 134 35.30 3.91 8.10
C PHE A 134 34.14 4.37 7.21
N PHE A 135 34.48 5.10 6.13
CA PHE A 135 33.53 5.58 5.13
C PHE A 135 34.11 5.49 3.70
N PRO A 136 33.90 4.37 2.97
CA PRO A 136 34.49 4.10 1.66
C PRO A 136 33.75 4.84 0.51
N TYR A 137 33.40 6.11 0.70
CA TYR A 137 32.71 6.90 -0.32
C TYR A 137 33.61 7.17 -1.54
N LYS A 138 33.12 6.74 -2.72
CA LYS A 138 33.80 6.90 -4.01
C LYS A 138 33.51 8.28 -4.59
N GLU A 139 34.54 9.12 -4.65
CA GLU A 139 34.46 10.42 -5.29
C GLU A 139 34.31 10.27 -6.82
N ASN A 140 33.55 11.16 -7.45
CA ASN A 140 33.31 11.20 -8.91
C ASN A 140 32.51 10.02 -9.48
N ALA A 141 31.75 9.29 -8.65
CA ALA A 141 30.73 8.37 -9.16
C ALA A 141 29.68 9.13 -9.98
N VAL A 142 29.13 8.48 -11.01
CA VAL A 142 28.00 9.04 -11.76
C VAL A 142 26.79 9.04 -10.82
N THR A 143 26.22 10.21 -10.57
CA THR A 143 25.04 10.38 -9.71
C THR A 143 24.06 11.36 -10.34
N LEU A 144 22.77 11.12 -10.11
CA LEU A 144 21.72 12.09 -10.48
C LEU A 144 21.48 13.11 -9.35
N CYS A 145 22.15 12.96 -8.21
CA CYS A 145 22.02 13.86 -7.07
C CYS A 145 22.58 15.24 -7.38
N ARG A 146 21.79 16.27 -7.08
CA ARG A 146 22.22 17.67 -7.13
C ARG A 146 23.05 18.00 -5.89
N PRO A 147 23.94 19.01 -5.95
CA PRO A 147 24.78 19.39 -4.81
C PRO A 147 24.04 19.70 -3.49
N ASP A 148 22.79 20.15 -3.58
CA ASP A 148 21.94 20.53 -2.45
C ASP A 148 20.96 19.42 -2.02
N ASP A 149 20.95 18.26 -2.70
CA ASP A 149 20.07 17.16 -2.30
C ASP A 149 20.46 16.64 -0.91
N SER A 150 19.44 16.32 -0.11
CA SER A 150 19.60 15.82 1.26
C SER A 150 19.89 14.33 1.25
N ILE A 151 21.02 13.93 1.83
CA ILE A 151 21.51 12.56 1.88
C ILE A 151 21.51 12.09 3.33
N HIS A 152 20.84 10.96 3.58
CA HIS A 152 20.76 10.38 4.91
C HIS A 152 21.98 9.51 5.22
N ILE A 153 22.59 9.76 6.38
CA ILE A 153 23.81 9.11 6.84
C ILE A 153 23.52 8.34 8.12
N LEU A 154 23.93 7.08 8.15
CA LEU A 154 23.90 6.21 9.32
C LEU A 154 25.34 5.95 9.78
N THR A 155 25.65 6.12 11.06
CA THR A 155 26.94 5.72 11.65
C THR A 155 26.72 4.77 12.82
N ILE A 156 27.26 3.56 12.75
CA ILE A 156 27.14 2.50 13.77
C ILE A 156 28.51 2.08 14.31
N PRO A 157 28.59 1.51 15.53
CA PRO A 157 29.82 0.88 16.02
C PRO A 157 30.30 -0.25 15.10
N LYS A 158 31.62 -0.46 14.99
CA LYS A 158 32.20 -1.54 14.17
C LYS A 158 31.71 -2.93 14.59
N ALA A 159 31.57 -3.18 15.89
CA ALA A 159 31.04 -4.44 16.40
C ALA A 159 29.59 -4.70 15.96
N VAL A 160 28.78 -3.64 15.84
CA VAL A 160 27.42 -3.73 15.30
C VAL A 160 27.49 -4.00 13.81
N TYR A 161 28.32 -3.29 13.04
CA TYR A 161 28.52 -3.59 11.63
C TYR A 161 28.87 -5.07 11.38
N ASP A 162 29.84 -5.61 12.11
CA ASP A 162 30.28 -7.01 11.96
C ASP A 162 29.16 -8.02 12.27
N ALA A 163 28.20 -7.64 13.12
CA ALA A 163 27.03 -8.47 13.44
C ALA A 163 25.84 -8.27 12.48
N LEU A 164 25.73 -7.10 11.83
CA LEU A 164 24.59 -6.73 11.01
C LEU A 164 24.79 -6.97 9.53
N MET A 165 26.01 -6.78 9.02
CA MET A 165 26.25 -6.82 7.59
C MET A 165 26.08 -8.25 7.05
N PRO A 166 25.31 -8.47 5.97
CA PRO A 166 25.23 -9.79 5.35
C PRO A 166 26.60 -10.28 4.89
N ALA A 167 26.83 -11.59 4.95
CA ALA A 167 27.99 -12.18 4.31
C ALA A 167 27.88 -11.98 2.78
N LYS A 168 29.03 -11.89 2.12
CA LYS A 168 29.07 -11.66 0.67
C LYS A 168 28.37 -12.78 -0.09
N GLU A 169 28.49 -14.01 0.40
CA GLU A 169 27.91 -15.23 -0.14
C GLU A 169 26.38 -15.30 0.04
N ASP A 170 25.82 -14.55 1.00
CA ASP A 170 24.37 -14.54 1.27
C ASP A 170 23.62 -13.57 0.36
N LEU A 171 24.30 -12.53 -0.16
CA LEU A 171 23.66 -11.46 -0.93
C LEU A 171 22.85 -11.94 -2.16
N PRO A 172 23.29 -12.94 -2.95
CA PRO A 172 22.47 -13.49 -4.03
C PRO A 172 21.11 -14.03 -3.59
N TRP A 173 20.98 -14.45 -2.32
CA TRP A 173 19.75 -15.02 -1.76
C TRP A 173 18.85 -13.97 -1.09
N LEU A 174 19.38 -12.76 -0.85
CA LEU A 174 18.66 -11.65 -0.21
C LEU A 174 17.99 -10.71 -1.21
N ALA A 175 18.09 -10.99 -2.52
CA ALA A 175 17.35 -10.30 -3.55
C ALA A 175 16.81 -11.28 -4.59
N HIS A 176 15.61 -11.02 -5.10
CA HIS A 176 15.02 -11.80 -6.19
C HIS A 176 14.04 -10.94 -7.00
N ALA A 177 13.81 -11.32 -8.25
CA ALA A 177 12.76 -10.76 -9.07
C ALA A 177 11.47 -11.58 -8.89
N LYS A 178 10.33 -10.90 -8.82
CA LYS A 178 9.02 -11.53 -8.73
C LYS A 178 8.08 -10.99 -9.80
N PHE A 179 7.31 -11.87 -10.40
CA PHE A 179 6.24 -11.52 -11.32
C PHE A 179 4.90 -11.67 -10.62
N VAL A 180 4.05 -10.65 -10.75
CA VAL A 180 2.67 -10.65 -10.29
C VAL A 180 1.77 -10.26 -11.46
N ASN A 181 0.71 -11.02 -11.68
CA ASN A 181 -0.28 -10.64 -12.69
C ASN A 181 -1.13 -9.46 -12.17
N LEU A 182 -0.96 -8.30 -12.82
CA LEU A 182 -1.62 -7.04 -12.45
C LEU A 182 -2.93 -6.80 -13.21
N SER A 183 -3.46 -7.79 -13.95
CA SER A 183 -4.67 -7.63 -14.77
C SER A 183 -5.93 -7.28 -13.97
N ALA A 184 -5.91 -7.48 -12.64
CA ALA A 184 -6.99 -7.12 -11.72
C ALA A 184 -6.64 -5.93 -10.80
N ALA A 185 -5.50 -5.26 -11.03
CA ALA A 185 -5.05 -4.09 -10.26
C ALA A 185 -5.64 -2.77 -10.82
N GLU A 186 -5.48 -1.67 -10.08
CA GLU A 186 -5.91 -0.33 -10.51
C GLU A 186 -5.14 0.16 -11.76
N ASP A 187 -5.71 1.12 -12.50
CA ASP A 187 -5.27 1.52 -13.86
C ASP A 187 -3.78 1.92 -13.95
N GLU A 188 -3.19 2.54 -12.92
CA GLU A 188 -1.76 2.91 -12.91
C GLU A 188 -0.83 1.72 -12.67
N VAL A 189 -1.28 0.73 -11.88
CA VAL A 189 -0.52 -0.49 -11.57
C VAL A 189 -0.65 -1.51 -12.70
N ALA A 190 -1.81 -1.57 -13.35
CA ALA A 190 -2.06 -2.44 -14.49
C ALA A 190 -1.21 -2.13 -15.74
N GLN A 191 -0.58 -0.95 -15.81
CA GLN A 191 0.31 -0.56 -16.91
C GLN A 191 1.73 -1.13 -16.79
N GLN A 192 2.10 -1.71 -15.64
CA GLN A 192 3.43 -2.29 -15.45
C GLN A 192 3.50 -3.71 -15.99
N ASP A 193 4.69 -4.12 -16.46
CA ASP A 193 4.96 -5.45 -17.04
C ASP A 193 4.89 -6.61 -16.01
N GLY A 194 4.45 -6.35 -14.78
CA GLY A 194 4.25 -7.33 -13.72
C GLY A 194 5.51 -7.78 -12.97
N TRP A 195 6.71 -7.47 -13.49
CA TRP A 195 7.99 -7.79 -12.85
C TRP A 195 8.44 -6.69 -11.88
N PHE A 196 8.83 -7.12 -10.68
CA PHE A 196 9.38 -6.30 -9.61
C PHE A 196 10.65 -6.93 -9.06
N SER A 197 11.47 -6.17 -8.35
CA SER A 197 12.57 -6.75 -7.54
C SER A 197 12.27 -6.58 -6.06
N THR A 198 12.56 -7.61 -5.28
CA THR A 198 12.44 -7.61 -3.82
C THR A 198 13.81 -7.79 -3.20
N ILE A 199 14.13 -6.97 -2.20
CA ILE A 199 15.32 -7.10 -1.34
C ILE A 199 14.81 -7.43 0.05
N ILE A 200 15.45 -8.38 0.74
CA ILE A 200 15.08 -8.87 2.07
C ILE A 200 16.26 -8.63 3.01
N ALA A 201 15.97 -8.29 4.27
CA ALA A 201 16.99 -8.17 5.31
C ALA A 201 17.57 -9.54 5.71
N ASN A 202 18.79 -9.54 6.26
CA ASN A 202 19.48 -10.74 6.74
C ASN A 202 19.20 -11.07 8.22
N ARG A 203 18.36 -10.29 8.91
CA ARG A 203 17.98 -10.55 10.30
C ARG A 203 16.53 -10.20 10.59
N PHE A 204 15.95 -10.89 11.57
CA PHE A 204 14.64 -10.53 12.11
C PHE A 204 14.69 -9.19 12.81
N VAL A 205 13.53 -8.54 12.91
CA VAL A 205 13.39 -7.29 13.66
C VAL A 205 13.67 -7.54 15.14
N PRO A 206 14.66 -6.87 15.75
CA PRO A 206 14.88 -6.93 17.19
C PRO A 206 13.64 -6.46 17.97
N PHE A 207 13.37 -7.07 19.11
CA PHE A 207 12.25 -6.68 19.98
C PHE A 207 12.73 -6.55 21.43
N ASP A 208 11.93 -5.84 22.23
CA ASP A 208 12.08 -5.76 23.67
C ASP A 208 10.79 -6.27 24.36
N GLN A 209 10.91 -6.80 25.58
CA GLN A 209 9.79 -7.43 26.30
C GLN A 209 8.93 -6.40 27.05
N GLU A 210 9.50 -5.26 27.45
CA GLU A 210 8.84 -4.29 28.32
C GLU A 210 8.30 -3.11 27.53
N MET A 211 9.03 -2.65 26.51
CA MET A 211 8.66 -1.48 25.72
C MET A 211 8.80 -1.73 24.22
N PRO A 212 8.04 -1.02 23.37
CA PRO A 212 8.25 -1.08 21.92
C PRO A 212 9.66 -0.62 21.56
N LEU A 213 10.42 -1.49 20.91
CA LEU A 213 11.77 -1.21 20.46
C LEU A 213 11.73 -0.59 19.07
N LYS A 214 12.20 0.66 18.95
CA LYS A 214 12.40 1.29 17.64
C LYS A 214 13.54 0.59 16.90
N SER A 215 13.29 0.22 15.65
CA SER A 215 14.33 -0.16 14.70
C SER A 215 14.15 0.64 13.41
N THR A 216 15.25 0.97 12.76
CA THR A 216 15.28 1.60 11.44
C THR A 216 15.78 0.56 10.43
N VAL A 217 15.06 0.37 9.33
CA VAL A 217 15.52 -0.47 8.21
C VAL A 217 16.20 0.44 7.20
N HIS A 218 17.42 0.12 6.80
CA HIS A 218 18.23 0.91 5.88
C HIS A 218 18.57 0.11 4.63
N LEU A 219 18.35 0.72 3.47
CA LEU A 219 18.87 0.26 2.19
C LEU A 219 20.28 0.85 1.99
N VAL A 220 21.28 -0.01 1.92
CA VAL A 220 22.70 0.37 1.84
C VAL A 220 23.41 -0.33 0.67
N THR A 221 24.55 0.21 0.27
CA THR A 221 25.44 -0.42 -0.72
C THR A 221 26.51 -1.27 -0.02
N PRO A 222 26.68 -2.57 -0.37
CA PRO A 222 27.78 -3.39 0.14
C PRO A 222 29.16 -3.05 -0.47
N ASP A 223 29.19 -2.40 -1.64
CA ASP A 223 30.41 -1.99 -2.32
C ASP A 223 31.25 -1.04 -1.47
N GLY A 224 32.54 -1.33 -1.36
CA GLY A 224 33.50 -0.66 -0.47
C GLY A 224 33.58 -1.29 0.93
N TYR A 225 32.50 -1.89 1.43
CA TYR A 225 32.43 -2.46 2.78
C TYR A 225 32.78 -3.96 2.80
N LEU A 226 32.21 -4.74 1.88
CA LEU A 226 32.43 -6.20 1.81
C LEU A 226 33.61 -6.62 0.93
N ASN A 227 34.06 -5.75 0.02
CA ASN A 227 35.26 -5.96 -0.80
C ASN A 227 36.49 -5.20 -0.27
N GLY A 228 36.32 -4.35 0.75
CA GLY A 228 37.37 -3.57 1.39
C GLY A 228 37.81 -4.17 2.73
N SER A 229 38.98 -3.75 3.21
CA SER A 229 39.44 -4.05 4.57
C SER A 229 39.17 -2.86 5.48
N ILE A 230 38.29 -3.03 6.46
CA ILE A 230 38.05 -2.00 7.49
C ILE A 230 39.30 -1.87 8.37
N PRO A 231 39.95 -0.70 8.42
CA PRO A 231 41.13 -0.49 9.24
C PRO A 231 40.88 -0.81 10.72
N SER A 232 41.93 -1.25 11.44
CA SER A 232 41.82 -1.65 12.85
C SER A 232 41.61 -0.48 13.80
N ASP A 233 42.04 0.71 13.39
CA ASP A 233 41.87 2.00 14.07
C ASP A 233 40.48 2.61 13.90
N CYS A 234 39.64 2.07 13.02
CA CYS A 234 38.24 2.48 12.90
C CYS A 234 37.38 1.83 13.98
N GLU A 235 36.72 2.66 14.79
CA GLU A 235 35.78 2.22 15.84
C GLU A 235 34.33 2.23 15.35
N ARG A 236 34.03 3.04 14.34
CA ARG A 236 32.69 3.19 13.76
C ARG A 236 32.72 3.02 12.25
N VAL A 237 31.58 2.63 11.70
CA VAL A 237 31.34 2.49 10.26
C VAL A 237 30.18 3.38 9.88
N ARG A 238 30.37 4.17 8.81
CA ARG A 238 29.39 5.13 8.30
C ARG A 238 28.87 4.66 6.97
N PHE A 239 27.57 4.82 6.74
CA PHE A 239 26.83 4.41 5.54
C PHE A 239 26.05 5.58 4.97
N ILE A 240 25.89 5.59 3.65
CA ILE A 240 24.78 6.30 3.04
C ILE A 240 23.58 5.36 3.06
N SER A 241 22.49 5.84 3.64
CA SER A 241 21.22 5.13 3.68
C SER A 241 20.36 5.60 2.51
N ILE A 242 20.42 4.88 1.39
CA ILE A 242 19.75 5.19 0.12
C ILE A 242 18.24 5.37 0.32
N TYR A 243 17.66 4.54 1.20
CA TYR A 243 16.30 4.63 1.69
C TYR A 243 16.23 4.11 3.12
N HIS A 244 15.30 4.63 3.92
CA HIS A 244 15.08 4.13 5.28
C HIS A 244 13.65 4.32 5.75
N TRP A 245 13.24 3.52 6.73
CA TRP A 245 11.98 3.71 7.46
C TRP A 245 12.07 3.13 8.87
N ASN A 246 11.31 3.71 9.81
CA ASN A 246 11.24 3.19 11.17
C ASN A 246 10.10 2.19 11.33
N LEU A 247 10.24 1.33 12.33
CA LEU A 247 9.20 0.44 12.83
C LEU A 247 9.38 0.24 14.34
N TYR A 248 8.33 -0.21 15.02
CA TYR A 248 8.33 -0.42 16.46
C TYR A 248 7.92 -1.87 16.77
N SER A 249 8.89 -2.66 17.22
CA SER A 249 8.67 -4.07 17.53
C SER A 249 8.36 -4.24 19.02
N GLU A 250 7.25 -4.92 19.32
CA GLU A 250 6.86 -5.27 20.67
C GLU A 250 6.39 -6.72 20.72
N LYS A 251 6.78 -7.47 21.75
CA LYS A 251 6.28 -8.82 21.94
C LYS A 251 4.81 -8.73 22.38
N THR A 252 3.89 -9.10 21.50
CA THR A 252 2.46 -9.02 21.80
C THR A 252 1.87 -10.42 21.86
N GLU A 253 1.76 -11.01 23.06
CA GLU A 253 1.06 -12.30 23.23
C GLU A 253 -0.42 -12.20 22.79
N GLU A 254 -1.01 -10.99 22.84
CA GLU A 254 -2.44 -10.76 22.67
C GLU A 254 -2.92 -10.40 21.26
N LYS A 255 -2.04 -10.18 20.27
CA LYS A 255 -2.45 -9.61 18.96
C LYS A 255 -1.96 -10.34 17.71
N SER A 256 -1.50 -11.57 17.82
CA SER A 256 -1.32 -12.37 16.60
C SER A 256 -2.68 -12.70 15.99
N PHE A 257 -2.76 -12.90 14.67
CA PHE A 257 -4.01 -13.37 14.04
C PHE A 257 -4.51 -14.65 14.71
N VAL A 258 -3.60 -15.55 15.10
CA VAL A 258 -3.91 -16.77 15.83
C VAL A 258 -4.52 -16.45 17.21
N SER A 259 -3.89 -15.58 18.01
CA SER A 259 -4.41 -15.15 19.31
C SER A 259 -5.78 -14.48 19.19
N LEU A 260 -6.02 -13.69 18.14
CA LEU A 260 -7.31 -13.07 17.85
C LEU A 260 -8.38 -14.13 17.49
N VAL A 261 -8.03 -15.13 16.69
CA VAL A 261 -8.93 -16.24 16.31
C VAL A 261 -9.24 -17.16 17.50
N GLU A 262 -8.24 -17.47 18.33
CA GLU A 262 -8.41 -18.24 19.57
C GLU A 262 -9.22 -17.45 20.61
N GLY A 263 -8.99 -16.14 20.71
CA GLY A 263 -9.78 -15.22 21.52
C GLY A 263 -11.23 -15.12 21.06
N LEU A 264 -11.48 -15.14 19.75
CA LEU A 264 -12.83 -15.26 19.18
C LEU A 264 -13.48 -16.59 19.54
N GLY A 265 -12.75 -17.70 19.45
CA GLY A 265 -13.22 -19.02 19.87
C GLY A 265 -13.60 -19.07 21.35
N SER A 266 -12.77 -18.49 22.21
CA SER A 266 -12.95 -18.47 23.67
C SER A 266 -14.09 -17.56 24.13
N ASN A 267 -14.31 -16.43 23.44
CA ASN A 267 -15.39 -15.47 23.73
C ASN A 267 -16.69 -15.72 22.94
N SER A 268 -16.74 -16.73 22.07
CA SER A 268 -17.93 -17.09 21.31
C SER A 268 -19.14 -17.47 22.19
N GLY A 269 -18.89 -17.92 23.43
CA GLY A 269 -19.91 -18.19 24.44
C GLY A 269 -20.60 -16.94 25.02
N ALA A 270 -19.95 -15.77 24.98
CA ALA A 270 -20.54 -14.51 25.45
C ALA A 270 -21.65 -13.98 24.52
N VAL A 271 -21.72 -14.47 23.28
CA VAL A 271 -22.78 -14.14 22.30
C VAL A 271 -24.14 -14.73 22.70
N ARG A 272 -24.20 -15.64 23.67
CA ARG A 272 -25.48 -16.06 24.27
C ARG A 272 -26.18 -14.94 25.03
N GLU A 273 -25.41 -14.01 25.59
CA GLU A 273 -25.97 -12.82 26.21
C GLU A 273 -26.04 -11.72 25.17
N ARG A 274 -27.27 -11.32 24.82
CA ARG A 274 -27.58 -10.19 23.94
C ARG A 274 -27.03 -8.90 24.56
N ALA A 275 -25.73 -8.67 24.42
CA ALA A 275 -25.04 -7.61 25.14
C ALA A 275 -25.60 -6.24 24.73
N LEU A 276 -26.14 -5.52 25.71
CA LEU A 276 -26.61 -4.17 25.53
C LEU A 276 -25.43 -3.25 25.25
N LYS A 277 -25.51 -2.51 24.15
CA LYS A 277 -24.56 -1.46 23.80
C LYS A 277 -25.19 -0.09 24.01
N PRO A 278 -24.46 0.89 24.54
CA PRO A 278 -24.90 2.28 24.54
C PRO A 278 -25.23 2.72 23.11
N HIS A 279 -26.40 3.30 22.90
CA HIS A 279 -26.89 3.74 21.62
C HIS A 279 -27.41 5.17 21.74
N PHE A 280 -26.93 6.05 20.86
CA PHE A 280 -27.39 7.42 20.74
C PHE A 280 -28.35 7.50 19.56
N LEU A 281 -29.60 7.85 19.85
CA LEU A 281 -30.60 8.06 18.81
C LEU A 281 -30.29 9.34 18.04
N ARG A 282 -30.78 9.44 16.80
CA ARG A 282 -30.63 10.63 15.95
C ARG A 282 -31.21 11.91 16.59
N THR A 283 -32.16 11.76 17.49
CA THR A 283 -32.77 12.81 18.31
C THR A 283 -31.86 13.32 19.43
N GLY A 284 -30.72 12.66 19.68
CA GLY A 284 -29.75 12.99 20.73
C GLY A 284 -29.99 12.24 22.06
N GLU A 285 -31.07 11.48 22.15
CA GLU A 285 -31.40 10.66 23.32
C GLU A 285 -30.40 9.51 23.48
N LYS A 286 -30.06 9.19 24.73
CA LYS A 286 -29.17 8.07 25.07
C LYS A 286 -30.02 6.90 25.54
N THR A 287 -29.85 5.75 24.90
CA THR A 287 -30.53 4.51 25.25
C THR A 287 -29.55 3.34 25.18
N TYR A 288 -30.04 2.13 25.42
CA TYR A 288 -29.31 0.90 25.18
C TYR A 288 -29.99 0.11 24.07
N SER A 289 -29.19 -0.58 23.27
CA SER A 289 -29.69 -1.39 22.17
C SER A 289 -28.89 -2.67 22.01
N ILE A 290 -29.54 -3.69 21.46
CA ILE A 290 -28.95 -4.99 21.16
C ILE A 290 -28.36 -4.93 19.75
N TYR A 291 -27.16 -5.47 19.60
CA TYR A 291 -26.56 -5.72 18.29
C TYR A 291 -26.18 -7.20 18.17
N HIS A 292 -26.68 -7.84 17.12
CA HIS A 292 -26.35 -9.20 16.74
C HIS A 292 -25.25 -9.19 15.69
N SER A 293 -24.20 -9.97 15.92
CA SER A 293 -23.14 -10.21 14.94
C SER A 293 -23.74 -10.87 13.67
N PRO A 294 -23.24 -10.56 12.46
CA PRO A 294 -23.63 -11.27 11.24
C PRO A 294 -23.24 -12.76 11.27
N LEU A 295 -22.31 -13.15 12.13
CA LEU A 295 -21.87 -14.54 12.32
C LEU A 295 -22.54 -15.14 13.55
N LEU A 296 -23.83 -15.46 13.43
CA LEU A 296 -24.57 -16.12 14.49
C LEU A 296 -24.27 -17.63 14.49
N PRO A 297 -23.89 -18.23 15.64
CA PRO A 297 -23.64 -19.67 15.74
C PRO A 297 -24.94 -20.50 15.79
N PHE A 298 -26.10 -19.87 15.57
CA PHE A 298 -27.41 -20.52 15.57
C PHE A 298 -28.33 -19.88 14.52
N PRO A 299 -29.36 -20.62 14.06
CA PRO A 299 -30.39 -20.07 13.19
C PRO A 299 -31.17 -18.96 13.91
N SER A 300 -31.15 -17.75 13.36
CA SER A 300 -31.99 -16.65 13.83
C SER A 300 -33.23 -16.53 12.93
N ALA A 301 -34.40 -16.38 13.55
CA ALA A 301 -35.61 -16.05 12.82
C ALA A 301 -35.42 -14.67 12.17
N ARG A 302 -35.60 -14.60 10.84
CA ARG A 302 -35.61 -13.30 10.15
C ARG A 302 -36.86 -12.55 10.59
N TYR A 303 -36.71 -11.26 10.82
CA TYR A 303 -37.88 -10.42 11.07
C TYR A 303 -38.60 -10.24 9.74
N ASP A 304 -39.85 -10.71 9.64
CA ASP A 304 -40.59 -10.72 8.37
C ASP A 304 -41.03 -9.31 7.91
N ASN A 305 -41.04 -8.33 8.83
CA ASN A 305 -41.46 -6.95 8.58
C ASN A 305 -40.41 -5.91 9.01
N ILE A 306 -39.24 -5.91 8.38
CA ILE A 306 -38.17 -4.91 8.61
C ILE A 306 -38.48 -3.56 7.93
N ASN A 307 -39.69 -3.38 7.40
CA ASN A 307 -40.06 -2.21 6.61
C ASN A 307 -40.79 -1.20 7.48
N GLY A 308 -40.02 -0.42 8.25
CA GLY A 308 -40.50 0.87 8.74
C GLY A 308 -40.95 1.77 7.58
N GLU A 309 -41.73 2.80 7.89
CA GLU A 309 -42.20 3.77 6.90
C GLU A 309 -41.02 4.46 6.17
N GLU A 310 -39.90 4.66 6.88
CA GLU A 310 -38.64 5.11 6.30
C GLU A 310 -37.81 3.93 5.77
N ARG A 311 -37.61 3.85 4.44
CA ARG A 311 -36.84 2.76 3.81
C ARG A 311 -35.41 3.12 3.43
N TYR A 312 -35.03 4.39 3.58
CA TYR A 312 -33.80 4.96 3.01
C TYR A 312 -32.75 5.34 4.07
N THR A 313 -33.08 5.24 5.35
CA THR A 313 -32.23 5.56 6.49
C THR A 313 -31.92 4.28 7.28
N ALA A 314 -30.85 4.31 8.07
CA ALA A 314 -30.55 3.23 8.99
C ALA A 314 -31.59 3.16 10.13
N ASP A 315 -32.09 4.31 10.57
CA ASP A 315 -33.16 4.42 11.58
C ASP A 315 -34.42 3.66 11.16
N GLY A 316 -34.75 3.68 9.87
CA GLY A 316 -35.84 2.90 9.29
C GLY A 316 -35.69 1.38 9.38
N ARG A 317 -34.52 0.89 9.83
CA ARG A 317 -34.19 -0.53 10.04
C ARG A 317 -33.94 -0.86 11.52
N LEU A 318 -34.25 0.07 12.44
CA LEU A 318 -34.30 -0.23 13.86
C LEU A 318 -35.50 -1.14 14.14
N ILE A 319 -35.28 -2.15 14.98
CA ILE A 319 -36.33 -3.09 15.36
C ILE A 319 -36.65 -2.88 16.82
N TYR A 320 -37.88 -2.49 17.14
CA TYR A 320 -38.29 -2.30 18.53
C TYR A 320 -38.84 -3.63 19.10
N GLN A 321 -38.18 -4.16 20.13
CA GLN A 321 -38.67 -5.34 20.86
C GLN A 321 -39.57 -4.87 22.01
N SER A 322 -40.89 -4.95 21.82
CA SER A 322 -41.88 -4.50 22.81
C SER A 322 -41.82 -5.25 24.14
N GLU A 323 -41.40 -6.52 24.12
CA GLU A 323 -41.29 -7.37 25.33
C GLU A 323 -40.31 -6.81 26.35
N ASN A 324 -39.19 -6.23 25.89
CA ASN A 324 -38.09 -5.75 26.74
C ASN A 324 -37.90 -4.23 26.66
N GLY A 325 -38.66 -3.53 25.83
CA GLY A 325 -38.55 -2.07 25.64
C GLY A 325 -37.22 -1.62 25.03
N ILE A 326 -36.52 -2.49 24.30
CA ILE A 326 -35.17 -2.25 23.79
C ILE A 326 -35.16 -2.34 22.25
N PHE A 327 -34.32 -1.52 21.62
CA PHE A 327 -34.07 -1.62 20.18
C PHE A 327 -33.04 -2.70 19.84
N ASP A 328 -33.28 -3.40 18.74
CA ASP A 328 -32.30 -4.22 18.02
C ASP A 328 -31.85 -3.44 16.78
N ILE A 329 -30.55 -3.08 16.76
CA ILE A 329 -29.94 -2.25 15.72
C ILE A 329 -29.23 -3.05 14.63
N SER A 330 -29.34 -4.39 14.63
CA SER A 330 -28.54 -5.25 13.76
C SER A 330 -28.75 -4.96 12.28
N TYR A 331 -30.00 -4.77 11.86
CA TYR A 331 -30.34 -4.43 10.48
C TYR A 331 -29.99 -2.99 10.12
N ALA A 332 -30.10 -2.05 11.06
CA ALA A 332 -29.63 -0.67 10.88
C ALA A 332 -28.12 -0.60 10.65
N ALA A 333 -27.35 -1.37 11.44
CA ALA A 333 -25.90 -1.50 11.26
C ALA A 333 -25.54 -2.16 9.92
N ALA A 334 -26.22 -3.24 9.53
CA ALA A 334 -26.02 -3.88 8.23
C ALA A 334 -26.33 -2.94 7.06
N PHE A 335 -27.41 -2.16 7.16
CA PHE A 335 -27.77 -1.15 6.17
C PHE A 335 -26.70 -0.07 6.03
N ASN A 336 -26.18 0.45 7.15
CA ASN A 336 -25.09 1.44 7.13
C ASN A 336 -23.80 0.86 6.57
N LEU A 337 -23.44 -0.37 6.92
CA LEU A 337 -22.25 -1.03 6.37
C LEU A 337 -22.35 -1.17 4.85
N GLY A 338 -23.49 -1.65 4.35
CA GLY A 338 -23.74 -1.73 2.89
C GLY A 338 -23.62 -0.37 2.20
N ARG A 339 -24.14 0.71 2.83
CA ARG A 339 -23.96 2.08 2.33
C ARG A 339 -22.51 2.50 2.30
N MET A 340 -21.74 2.25 3.35
CA MET A 340 -20.31 2.60 3.41
C MET A 340 -19.49 1.86 2.35
N ILE A 341 -19.73 0.55 2.18
CA ILE A 341 -19.08 -0.26 1.13
C ILE A 341 -19.46 0.24 -0.27
N THR A 342 -20.71 0.63 -0.47
CA THR A 342 -21.14 1.20 -1.76
C THR A 342 -20.47 2.55 -2.01
N LEU A 343 -20.39 3.41 -0.99
CA LEU A 343 -19.79 4.74 -1.11
C LEU A 343 -18.26 4.70 -1.31
N SER A 344 -17.57 3.67 -0.81
CA SER A 344 -16.15 3.49 -1.13
C SER A 344 -15.92 3.11 -2.60
N ARG A 345 -16.94 2.58 -3.28
CA ARG A 345 -16.90 2.25 -4.72
C ARG A 345 -17.59 3.34 -5.55
N ARG A 346 -16.83 4.39 -5.86
CA ARG A 346 -17.34 5.61 -6.54
C ARG A 346 -18.21 5.34 -7.78
N LEU A 347 -17.77 4.48 -8.69
CA LEU A 347 -18.49 4.13 -9.93
C LEU A 347 -19.87 3.49 -9.65
N GLU A 348 -19.95 2.61 -8.65
CA GLU A 348 -21.21 1.96 -8.26
C GLU A 348 -22.15 2.96 -7.58
N ALA A 349 -21.61 3.82 -6.70
CA ALA A 349 -22.36 4.87 -6.04
C ALA A 349 -22.97 5.88 -7.03
N GLU A 350 -22.21 6.31 -8.04
CA GLU A 350 -22.66 7.21 -9.11
C GLU A 350 -23.83 6.60 -9.90
N LYS A 351 -23.72 5.33 -10.30
CA LYS A 351 -24.80 4.61 -11.01
C LYS A 351 -26.07 4.50 -10.17
N ILE A 352 -25.95 4.18 -8.87
CA ILE A 352 -27.09 4.08 -7.95
C ILE A 352 -27.75 5.45 -7.75
N ALA A 353 -26.96 6.53 -7.63
CA ALA A 353 -27.47 7.88 -7.50
C ALA A 353 -28.25 8.33 -8.75
N ALA A 354 -27.72 8.07 -9.94
CA ALA A 354 -28.39 8.34 -11.21
C ALA A 354 -29.72 7.57 -11.31
N TRP A 355 -29.70 6.27 -11.05
CA TRP A 355 -30.90 5.43 -11.07
C TRP A 355 -31.99 5.92 -10.09
N ARG A 356 -31.60 6.34 -8.87
CA ARG A 356 -32.54 6.90 -7.89
C ARG A 356 -33.19 8.20 -8.38
N LYS A 357 -32.42 9.08 -9.02
CA LYS A 357 -32.92 10.33 -9.60
C LYS A 357 -33.94 10.06 -10.70
N ASP A 358 -33.63 9.15 -11.61
CA ASP A 358 -34.52 8.80 -12.73
C ASP A 358 -35.81 8.15 -12.22
N THR A 359 -35.71 7.24 -11.24
CA THR A 359 -36.87 6.59 -10.62
C THR A 359 -37.75 7.60 -9.88
N ALA A 360 -37.15 8.56 -9.18
CA ALA A 360 -37.91 9.62 -8.49
C ALA A 360 -38.64 10.53 -9.48
N MET A 361 -37.99 10.87 -10.60
CA MET A 361 -38.59 11.65 -11.69
C MET A 361 -39.78 10.90 -12.30
N GLN A 362 -39.62 9.62 -12.65
CA GLN A 362 -40.72 8.82 -13.19
C GLN A 362 -41.90 8.72 -12.22
N ARG A 363 -41.66 8.45 -10.94
CA ARG A 363 -42.74 8.43 -9.93
C ARG A 363 -43.46 9.77 -9.79
N HIS A 364 -42.75 10.89 -9.96
CA HIS A 364 -43.37 12.21 -9.95
C HIS A 364 -44.26 12.42 -11.17
N LEU A 365 -43.79 12.05 -12.36
CA LEU A 365 -44.59 12.07 -13.59
C LEU A 365 -45.83 11.17 -13.49
N ASP A 366 -45.71 9.96 -12.94
CA ASP A 366 -46.83 9.05 -12.73
C ASP A 366 -47.87 9.59 -11.74
N LYS A 367 -47.43 10.33 -10.72
CA LYS A 367 -48.33 11.01 -9.77
C LYS A 367 -49.04 12.19 -10.42
N LEU A 368 -48.32 12.98 -11.23
CA LEU A 368 -48.92 14.06 -12.01
C LEU A 368 -49.97 13.53 -12.98
N ALA A 369 -49.67 12.45 -13.70
CA ALA A 369 -50.61 11.80 -14.62
C ALA A 369 -51.88 11.31 -13.90
N ARG A 370 -51.74 10.66 -12.73
CA ARG A 370 -52.88 10.24 -11.91
C ARG A 370 -53.71 11.39 -11.34
N ASN A 371 -53.06 12.47 -10.94
CA ASN A 371 -53.75 13.64 -10.41
C ASN A 371 -54.41 14.50 -11.51
N MET A 372 -54.02 14.33 -12.78
CA MET A 372 -54.62 14.96 -13.95
C MET A 372 -55.76 14.15 -14.57
N GLU A 373 -56.31 13.15 -13.88
CA GLU A 373 -57.58 12.48 -14.25
C GLU A 373 -58.79 13.44 -14.11
N ILE A 374 -58.81 14.51 -14.89
CA ILE A 374 -60.07 15.04 -15.42
C ILE A 374 -60.32 14.20 -16.66
N SER A 375 -61.35 13.36 -16.64
CA SER A 375 -61.68 12.57 -17.83
C SER A 375 -62.09 13.54 -18.95
N VAL A 376 -61.74 13.24 -20.21
CA VAL A 376 -62.21 14.06 -21.35
C VAL A 376 -63.74 14.18 -21.33
N THR A 377 -64.41 13.15 -20.82
CA THR A 377 -65.84 13.11 -20.52
C THR A 377 -66.25 14.16 -19.48
N ASP A 378 -65.50 14.34 -18.40
CA ASP A 378 -65.79 15.32 -17.33
C ASP A 378 -65.62 16.76 -17.86
N LEU A 379 -64.63 16.97 -18.74
CA LEU A 379 -64.44 18.22 -19.47
C LEU A 379 -65.57 18.50 -20.47
N CYS A 380 -66.03 17.47 -21.18
CA CYS A 380 -67.19 17.59 -22.08
C CYS A 380 -68.49 17.85 -21.32
N GLU A 381 -68.68 17.23 -20.15
CA GLU A 381 -69.87 17.41 -19.30
C GLU A 381 -69.91 18.84 -18.71
N LEU A 382 -68.77 19.35 -18.24
CA LEU A 382 -68.60 20.75 -17.85
C LEU A 382 -68.87 21.73 -19.01
N CYS A 383 -68.37 21.42 -20.22
CA CYS A 383 -68.65 22.24 -21.40
C CYS A 383 -70.14 22.21 -21.77
N SER A 384 -70.84 21.07 -21.65
CA SER A 384 -72.28 21.00 -21.92
C SER A 384 -73.11 21.81 -20.93
N LEU A 385 -72.78 21.76 -19.63
CA LEU A 385 -73.46 22.55 -18.60
C LEU A 385 -73.28 24.06 -18.82
N LEU A 386 -72.10 24.49 -19.28
CA LEU A 386 -71.82 25.89 -19.61
C LEU A 386 -72.55 26.36 -20.87
N THR A 387 -72.90 25.48 -21.81
CA THR A 387 -73.63 25.83 -23.03
C THR A 387 -75.16 25.83 -22.88
N GLU A 388 -75.72 25.13 -21.89
CA GLU A 388 -77.17 25.13 -21.65
C GLU A 388 -77.66 26.35 -20.84
N GLU A 389 -76.78 27.03 -20.09
CA GLU A 389 -77.12 28.28 -19.37
C GLU A 389 -77.15 29.53 -20.27
N GLU A 390 -76.67 29.47 -21.52
CA GLU A 390 -76.68 30.59 -22.47
C GLU A 390 -77.83 30.52 -23.52
N GLY A 391 -78.78 29.59 -23.37
CA GLY A 391 -79.87 29.33 -24.33
C GLY A 391 -81.30 29.51 -23.82
N GLY A 392 -81.52 30.19 -22.68
CA GLY A 392 -82.84 30.48 -22.10
C GLY A 392 -83.29 31.93 -22.25
#